data_AF-A0A9D2J8P8-F1
#
_entry.id   AF-A0A9D2J8P8-F1
#
_cell.length_a   1.000
_cell.length_b   1.000
_cell.length_c   1.000
_cell.angle_alpha   90.00
_cell.angle_beta   90.00
_cell.angle_gamma   90.00
#
_symmetry.space_group_name_H-M   'P 1'
#
loop_
_entity.id
_entity.type
_entity.pdbx_description
1 polymer ?
#
loop_
_entity_poly.entity_id
_entity_poly.type
_entity_poly.pdbx_seq_one_letter_code
_entity_poly.pdbx_strand_id
1 'polypeptide(L)'
;MKISTIILGIIFFALVTMLIYGWGIVRQKKQSGDLMNMLFSKGQSRVKKYLKAHDAITLGQTAKLCEGLEARQPFSANKAVVRDARDFAGQLLSYMVKTGQVEKRGAEYIPAAGKKK
;
A
#
# COMPACT_ATOMS: atom_id res chain seq x y z
N MET A 1 0.00 54.25 5.56
CA MET A 1 -0.40 53.10 4.71
C MET A 1 -1.83 52.72 5.07
N LYS A 2 -2.73 52.54 4.09
CA LYS A 2 -4.15 52.31 4.37
C LYS A 2 -4.34 50.93 4.99
N ILE A 3 -5.08 50.83 6.10
CA ILE A 3 -5.40 49.57 6.79
C ILE A 3 -5.97 48.52 5.83
N SER A 4 -6.72 48.97 4.81
CA SER A 4 -7.21 48.13 3.70
C SER A 4 -6.10 47.33 2.99
N THR A 5 -4.91 47.89 2.80
CA THR A 5 -3.78 47.19 2.18
C THR A 5 -3.21 46.09 3.08
N ILE A 6 -3.24 46.30 4.41
CA ILE A 6 -2.79 45.31 5.40
C ILE A 6 -3.76 44.12 5.43
N ILE A 7 -5.07 44.40 5.48
CA ILE A 7 -6.12 43.36 5.45
C ILE A 7 -6.02 42.53 4.17
N LEU A 8 -5.83 43.18 3.02
CA LEU A 8 -5.69 42.50 1.74
C LEU A 8 -4.43 41.62 1.69
N GLY A 9 -3.32 42.09 2.27
CA GLY A 9 -2.07 41.32 2.38
C GLY A 9 -2.22 40.05 3.23
N ILE A 10 -2.95 40.13 4.35
CA ILE A 10 -3.20 38.96 5.22
C ILE A 10 -4.04 37.90 4.49
N ILE A 11 -5.07 38.32 3.74
CA ILE A 11 -5.92 37.40 2.97
C ILE A 11 -5.10 36.70 1.87
N PHE A 12 -4.26 37.44 1.15
CA PHE A 12 -3.38 36.85 0.12
C PHE A 12 -2.39 35.85 0.72
N PHE A 13 -1.79 36.18 1.85
CA PHE A 13 -0.86 35.29 2.55
C PHE A 13 -1.56 33.98 2.96
N ALA A 14 -2.77 34.06 3.50
CA ALA A 14 -3.57 32.88 3.84
C ALA A 14 -3.84 31.98 2.63
N LEU A 15 -4.22 32.56 1.48
CA LEU A 15 -4.46 31.80 0.24
C LEU A 15 -3.21 31.07 -0.25
N VAL A 16 -2.05 31.73 -0.21
CA VAL A 16 -0.78 31.12 -0.61
C VAL A 16 -0.42 29.95 0.31
N THR A 17 -0.53 30.14 1.63
CA THR A 17 -0.25 29.05 2.59
C THR A 17 -1.17 27.85 2.40
N MET A 18 -2.45 28.07 2.10
CA MET A 18 -3.43 26.99 1.85
C MET A 18 -3.09 26.19 0.58
N LEU A 19 -2.66 26.84 -0.50
CA LEU A 19 -2.24 26.17 -1.74
C LEU A 19 -0.99 25.32 -1.53
N ILE A 20 0.01 25.83 -0.80
CA ILE A 20 1.24 25.10 -0.49
C ILE A 20 0.93 23.87 0.37
N TYR A 21 0.06 24.01 1.37
CA TYR A 21 -0.34 22.90 2.24
C TYR A 21 -1.13 21.82 1.47
N GLY A 22 -2.04 22.24 0.58
CA GLY A 22 -2.78 21.33 -0.30
C GLY A 22 -1.86 20.53 -1.22
N TRP A 23 -0.89 21.20 -1.86
CA TRP A 23 0.10 20.55 -2.72
C TRP A 23 0.98 19.56 -1.95
N GLY A 24 1.42 19.95 -0.73
CA GLY A 24 2.22 19.09 0.14
C GLY A 24 1.53 17.77 0.48
N ILE A 25 0.25 17.83 0.85
CA ILE A 25 -0.54 16.63 1.20
C ILE A 25 -0.72 15.71 -0.01
N VAL A 26 -0.98 16.25 -1.21
CA VAL A 26 -1.12 15.45 -2.43
C VAL A 26 0.18 14.72 -2.78
N ARG A 27 1.34 15.41 -2.65
CA ARG A 27 2.65 14.81 -2.90
C ARG A 27 3.01 13.73 -1.88
N GLN A 28 2.70 13.96 -0.61
CA GLN A 28 2.97 13.01 0.48
C GLN A 28 2.10 11.75 0.36
N LYS A 29 0.81 11.88 0.04
CA LYS A 29 -0.07 10.74 -0.23
C LYS A 29 0.43 9.87 -1.38
N LYS A 30 0.99 10.48 -2.43
CA LYS A 30 1.55 9.76 -3.58
C LYS A 30 2.79 8.94 -3.21
N GLN A 31 3.69 9.47 -2.37
CA GLN A 31 4.87 8.74 -1.88
C GLN A 31 4.52 7.58 -0.93
N SER A 32 3.59 7.78 0.00
CA SER A 32 3.17 6.72 0.93
C SER A 32 2.40 5.60 0.22
N GLY A 33 1.59 5.95 -0.77
CA GLY A 33 0.89 4.97 -1.62
C GLY A 33 1.87 4.09 -2.41
N ASP A 34 2.97 4.66 -2.90
CA ASP A 34 3.96 3.92 -3.68
C ASP A 34 4.73 2.88 -2.84
N LEU A 35 5.10 3.21 -1.59
CA LEU A 35 5.68 2.22 -0.66
C LEU A 35 4.72 1.08 -0.36
N MET A 36 3.46 1.40 -0.10
CA MET A 36 2.44 0.41 0.23
C MET A 36 2.20 -0.51 -0.97
N ASN A 37 2.06 0.05 -2.16
CA ASN A 37 1.93 -0.70 -3.41
C ASN A 37 3.14 -1.60 -3.67
N MET A 38 4.36 -1.13 -3.36
CA MET A 38 5.58 -1.94 -3.49
C MET A 38 5.61 -3.10 -2.49
N LEU A 39 5.17 -2.88 -1.25
CA LEU A 39 5.07 -3.92 -0.22
C LEU A 39 4.04 -4.99 -0.62
N PHE A 40 2.85 -4.54 -1.05
CA PHE A 40 1.80 -5.43 -1.55
C PHE A 40 2.27 -6.20 -2.80
N SER A 41 2.91 -5.54 -3.77
CA SER A 41 3.48 -6.17 -4.97
C SER A 41 4.49 -7.28 -4.62
N LYS A 42 5.41 -7.02 -3.68
CA LYS A 42 6.37 -8.03 -3.22
C LYS A 42 5.67 -9.20 -2.52
N GLY A 43 4.69 -8.92 -1.66
CA GLY A 43 3.85 -9.94 -1.02
C GLY A 43 3.10 -10.80 -2.04
N GLN A 44 2.44 -10.18 -3.01
CA GLN A 44 1.74 -10.86 -4.11
C GLN A 44 2.68 -11.75 -4.92
N SER A 45 3.88 -11.27 -5.23
CA SER A 45 4.87 -12.05 -5.99
C SER A 45 5.31 -13.31 -5.23
N ARG A 46 5.57 -13.18 -3.91
CA ARG A 46 5.88 -14.32 -3.02
C ARG A 46 4.73 -15.33 -2.99
N VAL A 47 3.50 -14.85 -2.76
CA VAL A 47 2.28 -15.68 -2.72
C VAL A 47 2.06 -16.36 -4.06
N LYS A 48 2.09 -15.63 -5.19
CA LYS A 48 1.95 -16.20 -6.53
C LYS A 48 3.03 -17.24 -6.85
N LYS A 49 4.27 -17.03 -6.42
CA LYS A 49 5.36 -18.02 -6.60
C LYS A 49 5.07 -19.29 -5.79
N TYR A 50 4.56 -19.16 -4.58
CA TYR A 50 4.13 -20.29 -3.77
C TYR A 50 2.93 -21.03 -4.40
N LEU A 51 1.91 -20.31 -4.89
CA LEU A 51 0.76 -20.89 -5.59
C LEU A 51 1.11 -21.55 -6.93
N LYS A 52 2.29 -21.30 -7.50
CA LYS A 52 2.77 -22.04 -8.68
C LYS A 52 3.32 -23.42 -8.32
N ALA A 53 3.86 -23.57 -7.11
CA ALA A 53 4.41 -24.83 -6.60
C ALA A 53 3.40 -25.62 -5.76
N HIS A 54 2.40 -24.94 -5.19
CA HIS A 54 1.36 -25.51 -4.34
C HIS A 54 -0.02 -25.05 -4.83
N ASP A 55 -1.00 -25.96 -4.90
CA ASP A 55 -2.33 -25.63 -5.43
C ASP A 55 -3.17 -24.71 -4.53
N ALA A 56 -2.80 -24.59 -3.25
CA ALA A 56 -3.52 -23.77 -2.27
C ALA A 56 -2.56 -23.10 -1.28
N ILE A 57 -3.00 -21.97 -0.72
CA ILE A 57 -2.32 -21.28 0.38
C ILE A 57 -3.31 -20.93 1.49
N THR A 58 -2.88 -21.01 2.75
CA THR A 58 -3.69 -20.56 3.91
C THR A 58 -3.24 -19.19 4.41
N LEU A 59 -4.07 -18.55 5.24
CA LEU A 59 -3.70 -17.27 5.90
C LEU A 59 -2.41 -17.42 6.73
N GLY A 60 -2.25 -18.52 7.45
CA GLY A 60 -1.05 -18.78 8.25
C GLY A 60 0.22 -18.96 7.40
N GLN A 61 0.12 -19.65 6.26
CA GLN A 61 1.24 -19.78 5.32
C GLN A 61 1.57 -18.44 4.66
N THR A 62 0.55 -17.66 4.30
CA THR A 62 0.73 -16.32 3.76
C THR A 62 1.40 -15.39 4.77
N ALA A 63 1.01 -15.47 6.04
CA ALA A 63 1.64 -14.73 7.13
C ALA A 63 3.12 -15.09 7.25
N LYS A 64 3.48 -16.38 7.24
CA LYS A 64 4.89 -16.83 7.24
C LYS A 64 5.67 -16.34 6.01
N LEU A 65 5.06 -16.35 4.83
CA LEU A 65 5.68 -15.85 3.59
C LEU A 65 5.91 -14.32 3.61
N CYS A 66 5.07 -13.60 4.36
CA CYS A 66 5.12 -12.15 4.53
C CYS A 66 5.81 -11.71 5.84
N GLU A 67 6.24 -12.66 6.66
CA GLU A 67 6.97 -12.41 7.90
C GLU A 67 8.36 -11.84 7.56
N GLY A 68 8.73 -10.73 8.18
CA GLY A 68 9.97 -10.01 7.85
C GLY A 68 9.98 -9.35 6.48
N LEU A 69 8.81 -9.19 5.83
CA LEU A 69 8.72 -8.50 4.54
C LEU A 69 8.80 -6.98 4.76
N GLU A 70 9.81 -6.37 4.14
CA GLU A 70 10.15 -4.96 4.32
C GLU A 70 10.20 -4.27 2.96
N ALA A 71 9.48 -3.15 2.83
CA ALA A 71 9.60 -2.26 1.68
C ALA A 71 10.47 -1.07 2.10
N ARG A 72 11.64 -0.99 1.47
CA ARG A 72 12.56 0.15 1.57
C ARG A 72 12.76 0.70 0.17
N GLN A 73 12.65 2.02 0.02
CA GLN A 73 13.06 2.69 -1.22
C GLN A 73 14.59 2.66 -1.33
N PRO A 74 15.16 2.32 -2.50
CA PRO A 74 16.57 2.62 -2.74
C PRO A 74 16.71 4.14 -2.59
N PHE A 75 17.65 4.62 -1.77
CA PHE A 75 17.88 6.05 -1.49
C PHE A 75 16.97 6.76 -0.48
N SER A 76 16.10 6.07 0.27
CA SER A 76 15.34 6.67 1.39
C SER A 76 15.58 5.95 2.73
N ALA A 77 15.54 6.70 3.83
CA ALA A 77 15.48 6.16 5.19
C ALA A 77 14.07 5.65 5.57
N ASN A 78 13.04 5.99 4.78
CA ASN A 78 11.68 5.52 5.03
C ASN A 78 11.56 4.02 4.75
N LYS A 79 11.19 3.28 5.79
CA LYS A 79 11.04 1.82 5.79
C LYS A 79 9.62 1.47 6.26
N ALA A 80 8.87 0.78 5.41
CA ALA A 80 7.62 0.14 5.83
C ALA A 80 7.95 -1.31 6.22
N VAL A 81 7.83 -1.61 7.50
CA VAL A 81 8.01 -2.95 8.07
C VAL A 81 6.65 -3.50 8.46
N VAL A 82 6.35 -4.73 8.05
CA VAL A 82 5.16 -5.45 8.50
C VAL A 82 5.30 -5.70 10.00
N ARG A 83 4.59 -4.90 10.82
CA ARG A 83 4.55 -5.07 12.30
C ARG A 83 3.71 -6.27 12.72
N ASP A 84 2.63 -6.55 11.99
CA ASP A 84 1.79 -7.74 12.19
C ASP A 84 1.62 -8.49 10.86
N ALA A 85 2.27 -9.65 10.76
CA ALA A 85 2.27 -10.47 9.56
C ALA A 85 0.90 -11.10 9.27
N ARG A 86 0.07 -11.31 10.29
CA ARG A 86 -1.28 -11.89 10.12
C ARG A 86 -2.25 -10.86 9.58
N ASP A 87 -2.23 -9.64 10.12
CA ASP A 87 -3.08 -8.55 9.62
C ASP A 87 -2.72 -8.18 8.18
N PHE A 88 -1.43 -8.08 7.89
CA PHE A 88 -0.97 -7.83 6.52
C PHE A 88 -1.36 -8.96 5.57
N ALA A 89 -1.17 -10.23 5.96
CA ALA A 89 -1.59 -11.38 5.16
C ALA A 89 -3.11 -11.40 4.91
N GLY A 90 -3.92 -11.06 5.92
CA GLY A 90 -5.36 -10.94 5.78
C GLY A 90 -5.76 -9.87 4.75
N GLN A 91 -5.15 -8.68 4.84
CA GLN A 91 -5.38 -7.59 3.88
C GLN A 91 -4.90 -7.95 2.47
N LEU A 92 -3.72 -8.57 2.36
CA LEU A 92 -3.15 -9.04 1.09
C LEU A 92 -4.06 -10.06 0.40
N LEU A 93 -4.51 -11.08 1.12
CA LEU A 93 -5.41 -12.09 0.58
C LEU A 93 -6.76 -11.50 0.21
N SER A 94 -7.32 -10.61 1.04
CA SER A 94 -8.56 -9.89 0.71
C SER A 94 -8.42 -9.07 -0.57
N TYR A 95 -7.28 -8.40 -0.75
CA TYR A 95 -6.96 -7.66 -1.97
C TYR A 95 -6.80 -8.58 -3.19
N MET A 96 -6.11 -9.71 -3.03
CA MET A 96 -5.94 -10.71 -4.10
C MET A 96 -7.27 -11.35 -4.51
N VAL A 97 -8.21 -11.54 -3.58
CA VAL A 97 -9.58 -11.98 -3.89
C VAL A 97 -10.34 -10.90 -4.66
N LYS A 98 -10.32 -9.65 -4.19
CA LYS A 98 -11.00 -8.52 -4.87
C LYS A 98 -10.46 -8.26 -6.27
N THR A 99 -9.18 -8.50 -6.50
CA THR A 99 -8.54 -8.32 -7.81
C THR A 99 -8.61 -9.55 -8.72
N GLY A 100 -9.30 -10.62 -8.28
CA GLY A 100 -9.47 -11.86 -9.05
C GLY A 100 -8.17 -12.62 -9.28
N GLN A 101 -7.19 -12.49 -8.38
CA GLN A 101 -5.93 -13.23 -8.44
C GLN A 101 -6.02 -14.58 -7.72
N VAL A 102 -6.79 -14.65 -6.63
CA VAL A 102 -7.05 -15.88 -5.87
C VAL A 102 -8.53 -15.96 -5.52
N GLU A 103 -9.05 -17.17 -5.35
CA GLU A 103 -10.41 -17.43 -4.87
C GLU A 103 -10.36 -18.01 -3.47
N LYS A 104 -11.27 -17.57 -2.60
CA LYS A 104 -11.39 -18.11 -1.25
C LYS A 104 -12.24 -19.38 -1.30
N ARG A 105 -11.64 -20.52 -0.97
CA ARG A 105 -12.31 -21.82 -0.86
C ARG A 105 -12.24 -22.28 0.60
N GLY A 106 -13.24 -21.88 1.39
CA GLY A 106 -13.26 -22.18 2.84
C GLY A 106 -12.14 -21.48 3.59
N ALA A 107 -11.25 -22.26 4.21
CA ALA A 107 -10.07 -21.78 4.94
C ALA A 107 -8.82 -21.57 4.05
N GLU A 108 -8.90 -22.00 2.78
CA GLU A 108 -7.79 -21.98 1.83
C GLU A 108 -8.07 -21.00 0.69
N TYR A 109 -6.99 -20.53 0.07
CA TYR A 109 -7.01 -19.62 -1.07
C TYR A 109 -6.34 -20.31 -2.25
N ILE A 110 -7.06 -20.45 -3.36
CA ILE A 110 -6.60 -21.12 -4.58
C ILE A 110 -6.39 -20.08 -5.69
N PRO A 111 -5.53 -20.35 -6.68
CA PRO A 111 -5.34 -19.40 -7.78
C PRO A 111 -6.64 -19.33 -8.60
N ALA A 112 -7.11 -18.12 -8.90
CA ALA A 112 -8.31 -17.95 -9.71
C ALA A 112 -8.10 -18.59 -11.09
N ALA A 113 -9.05 -19.42 -11.52
CA ALA A 113 -9.02 -20.16 -12.77
C ALA A 113 -9.15 -19.20 -13.97
N GLY A 114 -8.05 -18.52 -14.32
CA GLY A 114 -8.08 -17.57 -15.44
C GLY A 114 -6.78 -16.81 -15.75
N LYS A 115 -5.76 -16.87 -14.89
CA LYS A 115 -4.46 -16.19 -15.16
C LYS A 115 -3.24 -17.09 -14.98
N LYS A 116 -3.26 -18.27 -15.60
CA LYS A 116 -2.04 -18.89 -16.14
C LYS A 116 -1.75 -18.26 -17.51
N LYS A 117 -1.32 -16.99 -17.52
CA LYS A 117 -0.56 -16.40 -18.63
C LYS A 117 0.72 -15.83 -18.02
#